data_AF-A0AAV7A854-F1
#
_entry.id   AF-A0AAV7A854-F1
#
_cell.length_a   1.000
_cell.length_b   1.000
_cell.length_c   1.000
_cell.angle_alpha   90.00
_cell.angle_beta   90.00
_cell.angle_gamma   90.00
#
_symmetry.space_group_name_H-M   'P 1'
#
loop_
_entity.id
_entity.type
_entity.pdbx_description
1 polymer ?
#
loop_
_entity_poly.entity_id
_entity_poly.type
_entity_poly.pdbx_seq_one_letter_code
_entity_poly.pdbx_strand_id
1 'polypeptide(L)'
;MYEHMKKLMLSRAVCEGSDTRAKYGELFNKLDVNKDGKVDILELQQGLKAMGMAVATGAEEKIVAAGDTNKDGQLDFAEFMKYLEDHEKKMKIAFTSLDKNADGKIEASEIMNSLKTLGINIPKDHAEKILKSMDADGTLTVDWNEWRDHFLFNPADNIEEIIRYWKHSTVLDIGDSLTIPDEFTEEEKKTGQWWKQLLAGGMAGAVSRTGTAPLDRLKVMMQVHGSKGNSNILGGLKQMVKEGGVRSLWRGNGVNVIKIAPETAMKFWAYEQYKRMFTSESGKLGTAERFIAGSMAGATAQTSIYPMEVMKTRLAVAKTGQYTGMFDCAKQILKKEGVRAFYKGYVPNILGIIPYAGIDLAIYETLKNAWLQKYATDSANPGVLVLLGCGTVSSTCGQLASYPLALIRTRMQAQASVEGAPQLSMGGLFRKIVAKEGFFGLYRGIAPNFLKVLPAVSISYVVYEKMKEQLRI
;
A
#
# COMPACT_ATOMS: atom_id res chain seq x y z
N MET A 1 19.79 2.85 -28.73
CA MET A 1 19.50 1.87 -29.80
C MET A 1 18.00 1.57 -29.88
N TYR A 2 17.35 1.28 -28.75
CA TYR A 2 15.89 1.09 -28.62
C TYR A 2 15.05 2.30 -29.08
N GLU A 3 15.30 3.51 -28.55
CA GLU A 3 14.63 4.75 -29.00
C GLU A 3 14.88 5.10 -30.48
N HIS A 4 16.05 4.70 -30.99
CA HIS A 4 16.39 4.89 -32.41
C HIS A 4 15.62 3.94 -33.34
N MET A 5 15.24 2.75 -32.85
CA MET A 5 14.44 1.77 -33.60
C MET A 5 12.94 2.14 -33.56
N LYS A 6 12.47 2.68 -32.44
CA LYS A 6 11.14 3.30 -32.29
C LYS A 6 10.98 4.49 -33.25
N LYS A 7 12.00 5.35 -33.31
CA LYS A 7 12.13 6.45 -34.28
C LYS A 7 12.10 5.97 -35.73
N LEU A 8 12.85 4.92 -36.10
CA LEU A 8 12.88 4.47 -37.50
C LEU A 8 11.53 3.89 -38.00
N MET A 9 10.72 3.32 -37.09
CA MET A 9 9.46 2.66 -37.43
C MET A 9 8.24 3.61 -37.43
N LEU A 10 8.28 4.69 -36.63
CA LEU A 10 7.16 5.64 -36.49
C LEU A 10 7.45 7.03 -37.12
N SER A 11 8.72 7.46 -37.23
CA SER A 11 9.13 8.82 -37.63
C SER A 11 9.04 9.13 -39.13
N ARG A 12 8.58 8.22 -39.99
CA ARG A 12 8.34 8.53 -41.43
C ARG A 12 6.95 9.10 -41.72
N ALA A 13 6.24 9.59 -40.70
CA ALA A 13 4.87 10.07 -40.82
C ALA A 13 4.80 11.62 -40.82
N VAL A 14 4.77 12.23 -42.00
CA VAL A 14 4.30 13.62 -42.20
C VAL A 14 3.33 13.67 -43.39
N CYS A 15 2.28 14.48 -43.22
CA CYS A 15 1.25 14.96 -44.16
C CYS A 15 -0.16 14.33 -44.14
N GLU A 16 -1.12 15.24 -44.34
CA GLU A 16 -2.53 15.22 -43.96
C GLU A 16 -3.43 14.24 -44.73
N GLY A 17 -4.45 13.73 -44.01
CA GLY A 17 -5.78 13.36 -44.52
C GLY A 17 -5.94 12.08 -45.34
N SER A 18 -5.04 11.80 -46.29
CA SER A 18 -5.11 10.63 -47.19
C SER A 18 -4.21 9.47 -46.76
N ASP A 19 -3.24 9.75 -45.89
CA ASP A 19 -2.15 8.85 -45.51
C ASP A 19 -2.45 8.05 -44.23
N THR A 20 -3.44 8.46 -43.42
CA THR A 20 -3.79 7.81 -42.14
C THR A 20 -4.35 6.40 -42.33
N ARG A 21 -5.20 6.20 -43.35
CA ARG A 21 -5.77 4.87 -43.66
C ARG A 21 -4.71 3.88 -44.14
N ALA A 22 -3.73 4.35 -44.91
CA ALA A 22 -2.60 3.53 -45.34
C ALA A 22 -1.72 3.15 -44.14
N LYS A 23 -1.44 4.09 -43.22
CA LYS A 23 -0.69 3.86 -41.99
C LYS A 23 -1.36 2.86 -41.05
N TYR A 24 -2.66 3.01 -40.80
CA TYR A 24 -3.40 2.05 -39.99
C TYR A 24 -3.51 0.69 -40.67
N GLY A 25 -3.58 0.66 -42.01
CA GLY A 25 -3.48 -0.58 -42.80
C GLY A 25 -2.15 -1.31 -42.62
N GLU A 26 -1.02 -0.60 -42.67
CA GLU A 26 0.30 -1.19 -42.41
C GLU A 26 0.44 -1.69 -40.97
N LEU A 27 -0.11 -0.95 -40.00
CA LEU A 27 -0.11 -1.34 -38.60
C LEU A 27 -0.99 -2.57 -38.36
N PHE A 28 -2.18 -2.61 -38.95
CA PHE A 28 -3.10 -3.75 -38.90
C PHE A 28 -2.43 -5.00 -39.49
N ASN A 29 -1.83 -4.90 -40.67
CA ASN A 29 -1.12 -6.02 -41.32
C ASN A 29 0.10 -6.51 -40.53
N LYS A 30 0.67 -5.69 -39.64
CA LYS A 30 1.76 -6.10 -38.74
C LYS A 30 1.24 -6.81 -37.48
N LEU A 31 0.02 -6.49 -37.07
CA LEU A 31 -0.65 -7.09 -35.92
C LEU A 31 -1.36 -8.39 -36.31
N ASP A 32 -1.96 -8.46 -37.50
CA ASP A 32 -2.56 -9.66 -38.10
C ASP A 32 -1.46 -10.63 -38.57
N VAL A 33 -0.99 -11.47 -37.64
CA VAL A 33 0.11 -12.42 -37.89
C VAL A 33 -0.36 -13.58 -38.77
N ASN A 34 -1.60 -14.02 -38.58
CA ASN A 34 -2.15 -15.18 -39.27
C ASN A 34 -2.74 -14.85 -40.66
N LYS A 35 -2.92 -13.55 -40.98
CA LYS A 35 -3.46 -12.99 -42.22
C LYS A 35 -4.93 -13.35 -42.49
N ASP A 36 -5.72 -13.50 -41.44
CA ASP A 36 -7.16 -13.78 -41.52
C ASP A 36 -8.01 -12.51 -41.69
N GLY A 37 -7.38 -11.33 -41.67
CA GLY A 37 -8.04 -10.05 -41.82
C GLY A 37 -8.70 -9.55 -40.53
N LYS A 38 -8.35 -10.14 -39.39
CA LYS A 38 -8.78 -9.75 -38.05
C LYS A 38 -7.58 -9.72 -37.10
N VAL A 39 -7.74 -9.04 -35.97
CA VAL A 39 -6.73 -9.01 -34.90
C VAL A 39 -7.39 -9.47 -33.60
N ASP A 40 -6.94 -10.60 -33.07
CA ASP A 40 -7.38 -11.09 -31.77
C ASP A 40 -6.50 -10.57 -30.60
N ILE A 41 -6.89 -10.88 -29.37
CA ILE A 41 -6.18 -10.44 -28.16
C ILE A 41 -4.74 -10.96 -28.12
N LEU A 42 -4.49 -12.18 -28.60
CA LEU A 42 -3.16 -12.81 -28.58
C LEU A 42 -2.24 -12.20 -29.65
N GLU A 43 -2.79 -11.91 -30.82
CA GLU A 43 -2.10 -11.23 -31.93
C GLU A 43 -1.77 -9.78 -31.56
N LEU A 44 -2.72 -9.07 -30.93
CA LEU A 44 -2.48 -7.74 -30.40
C LEU A 44 -1.37 -7.77 -29.34
N GLN A 45 -1.41 -8.71 -28.40
CA GLN A 45 -0.38 -8.87 -27.36
C GLN A 45 1.01 -9.17 -27.95
N GLN A 46 1.08 -10.08 -28.93
CA GLN A 46 2.32 -10.45 -29.59
C GLN A 46 2.88 -9.28 -30.43
N GLY A 47 2.01 -8.60 -31.18
CA GLY A 47 2.38 -7.46 -32.00
C GLY A 47 2.87 -6.27 -31.18
N LEU A 48 2.19 -5.93 -30.09
CA LEU A 48 2.61 -4.86 -29.16
C LEU A 48 3.96 -5.17 -28.53
N LYS A 49 4.18 -6.43 -28.10
CA LYS A 49 5.46 -6.89 -27.56
C LYS A 49 6.58 -6.88 -28.62
N ALA A 50 6.28 -7.25 -29.87
CA ALA A 50 7.23 -7.21 -30.98
C ALA A 50 7.61 -5.78 -31.37
N MET A 51 6.69 -4.82 -31.19
CA MET A 51 6.95 -3.38 -31.33
C MET A 51 7.70 -2.79 -30.13
N GLY A 52 8.08 -3.61 -29.14
CA GLY A 52 8.78 -3.17 -27.94
C GLY A 52 7.89 -2.40 -26.96
N MET A 53 6.59 -2.31 -27.18
CA MET A 53 5.71 -1.55 -26.30
C MET A 53 5.36 -2.37 -25.06
N ALA A 54 5.76 -1.86 -23.89
CA ALA A 54 5.35 -2.41 -22.62
C ALA A 54 3.94 -1.90 -22.31
N VAL A 55 2.93 -2.71 -22.64
CA VAL A 55 1.54 -2.39 -22.33
C VAL A 55 1.17 -3.05 -21.00
N ALA A 56 0.34 -2.36 -20.20
CA ALA A 56 -0.14 -2.90 -18.94
C ALA A 56 -0.92 -4.20 -19.17
N THR A 57 -0.67 -5.22 -18.35
CA THR A 57 -1.34 -6.53 -18.44
C THR A 57 -2.86 -6.36 -18.48
N GLY A 58 -3.50 -6.80 -19.56
CA GLY A 58 -4.97 -6.73 -19.75
C GLY A 58 -5.45 -5.47 -20.49
N ALA A 59 -4.54 -4.62 -20.96
CA ALA A 59 -4.90 -3.51 -21.85
C ALA A 59 -5.39 -3.99 -23.22
N GLU A 60 -4.87 -5.12 -23.70
CA GLU A 60 -5.25 -5.73 -24.97
C GLU A 60 -6.72 -6.15 -24.97
N GLU A 61 -7.20 -6.69 -23.85
CA GLU A 61 -8.60 -7.03 -23.63
C GLU A 61 -9.49 -5.78 -23.65
N LYS A 62 -9.03 -4.66 -23.07
CA LYS A 62 -9.76 -3.38 -23.08
C LYS A 62 -9.82 -2.77 -24.49
N ILE A 63 -8.72 -2.84 -25.24
CA ILE A 63 -8.65 -2.33 -26.61
C ILE A 63 -9.61 -3.11 -27.52
N VAL A 64 -9.56 -4.44 -27.48
CA VAL A 64 -10.46 -5.30 -28.26
C VAL A 64 -11.92 -5.08 -27.85
N ALA A 65 -12.22 -5.07 -26.56
CA ALA A 65 -13.59 -4.85 -26.08
C ALA A 65 -14.16 -3.45 -26.43
N ALA A 66 -13.30 -2.44 -26.59
CA ALA A 66 -13.70 -1.09 -26.95
C ALA A 66 -13.91 -0.89 -28.47
N GLY A 67 -13.16 -1.64 -29.29
CA GLY A 67 -13.27 -1.57 -30.76
C GLY A 67 -14.30 -2.53 -31.37
N ASP A 68 -14.50 -3.68 -30.73
CA ASP A 68 -15.36 -4.77 -31.21
C ASP A 68 -16.84 -4.36 -31.15
N THR A 69 -17.37 -3.93 -32.29
CA THR A 69 -18.74 -3.44 -32.41
C THR A 69 -19.72 -4.60 -32.59
N ASN A 70 -19.26 -5.68 -33.24
CA ASN A 70 -20.07 -6.84 -33.59
C ASN A 70 -20.10 -7.93 -32.49
N LYS A 71 -19.22 -7.81 -31.48
CA LYS A 71 -19.03 -8.70 -30.31
C LYS A 71 -18.53 -10.11 -30.65
N ASP A 72 -17.72 -10.26 -31.69
CA ASP A 72 -17.11 -11.54 -32.06
C ASP A 72 -15.79 -11.84 -31.33
N GLY A 73 -15.32 -10.91 -30.50
CA GLY A 73 -14.09 -11.03 -29.71
C GLY A 73 -12.82 -10.74 -30.52
N GLN A 74 -12.95 -10.21 -31.73
CA GLN A 74 -11.86 -9.88 -32.65
C GLN A 74 -12.07 -8.46 -33.18
N LEU A 75 -11.02 -7.85 -33.74
CA LEU A 75 -11.13 -6.55 -34.41
C LEU A 75 -10.92 -6.75 -35.92
N ASP A 76 -11.97 -6.51 -36.71
CA ASP A 76 -11.79 -6.36 -38.15
C ASP A 76 -11.11 -5.01 -38.48
N PHE A 77 -10.66 -4.84 -39.73
CA PHE A 77 -9.96 -3.61 -40.13
C PHE A 77 -10.80 -2.33 -39.93
N ALA A 78 -12.13 -2.41 -40.13
CA ALA A 78 -13.00 -1.25 -39.97
C ALA A 78 -13.20 -0.90 -38.49
N GLU A 79 -13.36 -1.90 -37.63
CA GLU A 79 -13.45 -1.77 -36.17
C GLU A 79 -12.14 -1.26 -35.58
N PHE A 80 -11.01 -1.82 -36.01
CA PHE A 80 -9.67 -1.38 -35.61
C PHE A 80 -9.40 0.07 -35.98
N MET A 81 -9.69 0.47 -37.23
CA MET A 81 -9.54 1.87 -37.65
C MET A 81 -10.44 2.81 -36.84
N LYS A 82 -11.71 2.45 -36.66
CA LYS A 82 -12.66 3.27 -35.91
C LYS A 82 -12.22 3.45 -34.46
N TYR A 83 -11.74 2.38 -33.83
CA TYR A 83 -11.16 2.45 -32.50
C TYR A 83 -9.98 3.44 -32.44
N LEU A 84 -9.01 3.32 -33.36
CA LEU A 84 -7.85 4.21 -33.38
C LEU A 84 -8.24 5.67 -33.64
N GLU A 85 -9.17 5.94 -34.55
CA GLU A 85 -9.65 7.29 -34.83
C GLU A 85 -10.36 7.90 -33.61
N ASP A 86 -11.21 7.14 -32.93
CA ASP A 86 -11.92 7.62 -31.74
C ASP A 86 -10.98 7.78 -30.55
N HIS A 87 -9.98 6.89 -30.41
CA HIS A 87 -8.93 7.01 -29.40
C HIS A 87 -8.04 8.22 -29.64
N GLU A 88 -7.63 8.49 -30.88
CA GLU A 88 -6.84 9.67 -31.25
C GLU A 88 -7.61 10.97 -30.95
N LYS A 89 -8.92 11.02 -31.22
CA LYS A 89 -9.78 12.16 -30.82
C LYS A 89 -9.78 12.37 -29.31
N LYS A 90 -9.93 11.31 -28.52
CA LYS A 90 -9.88 11.38 -27.05
C LYS A 90 -8.51 11.87 -26.56
N MET A 91 -7.42 11.35 -27.13
CA MET A 91 -6.05 11.78 -26.80
C MET A 91 -5.81 13.24 -27.17
N LYS A 92 -6.42 13.73 -28.26
CA LYS A 92 -6.36 15.13 -28.65
C LYS A 92 -7.07 16.04 -27.65
N ILE A 93 -8.24 15.63 -27.17
CA ILE A 93 -8.96 16.35 -26.11
C ILE A 93 -8.11 16.38 -24.82
N ALA A 94 -7.48 15.26 -24.45
CA ALA A 94 -6.60 15.20 -23.29
C ALA A 94 -5.37 16.11 -23.45
N PHE A 95 -4.73 16.11 -24.62
CA PHE A 95 -3.60 16.98 -24.95
C PHE A 95 -3.98 18.47 -24.82
N THR A 96 -5.06 18.89 -25.47
CA THR A 96 -5.54 20.29 -25.39
C THR A 96 -6.02 20.66 -23.97
N SER A 97 -6.40 19.69 -23.15
CA SER A 97 -6.76 19.96 -21.75
C SER A 97 -5.55 20.28 -20.87
N LEU A 98 -4.37 19.73 -21.23
CA LEU A 98 -3.09 19.93 -20.55
C LEU A 98 -2.38 21.20 -21.03
N ASP A 99 -2.32 21.39 -22.35
CA ASP A 99 -1.75 22.57 -23.01
C ASP A 99 -2.63 23.81 -22.71
N LYS A 100 -2.25 24.56 -21.67
CA LYS A 100 -3.03 25.71 -21.18
C LYS A 100 -2.70 26.99 -21.93
N ASN A 101 -1.47 27.11 -22.41
CA ASN A 101 -1.02 28.28 -23.15
C ASN A 101 -1.35 28.16 -24.66
N ALA A 102 -1.85 27.00 -25.11
CA ALA A 102 -2.21 26.68 -26.48
C ALA A 102 -1.05 26.83 -27.47
N ASP A 103 0.18 26.55 -27.01
CA ASP A 103 1.38 26.63 -27.84
C ASP A 103 1.68 25.34 -28.61
N GLY A 104 0.86 24.30 -28.41
CA GLY A 104 0.97 23.02 -29.08
C GLY A 104 2.06 22.12 -28.49
N LYS A 105 2.58 22.44 -27.30
CA LYS A 105 3.57 21.66 -26.57
C LYS A 105 3.20 21.55 -25.10
N ILE A 106 3.39 20.36 -24.52
CA ILE A 106 3.18 20.17 -23.09
C ILE A 106 4.48 20.41 -22.34
N GLU A 107 4.46 21.37 -21.42
CA GLU A 107 5.58 21.69 -20.53
C GLU A 107 5.43 21.14 -19.11
N ALA A 108 6.53 21.16 -18.35
CA ALA A 108 6.54 20.67 -16.97
C ALA A 108 5.60 21.50 -16.08
N SER A 109 5.54 22.80 -16.35
CA SER A 109 4.66 23.77 -15.69
C SER A 109 3.18 23.39 -15.87
N GLU A 110 2.81 22.93 -17.05
CA GLU A 110 1.43 22.57 -17.41
C GLU A 110 0.99 21.23 -16.82
N ILE A 111 1.90 20.25 -16.79
CA ILE A 111 1.69 19.00 -16.06
C ILE A 111 1.52 19.29 -14.56
N MET A 112 2.39 20.11 -13.99
CA MET A 112 2.29 20.51 -12.58
C MET A 112 0.97 21.23 -12.28
N ASN A 113 0.58 22.18 -13.12
CA ASN A 113 -0.66 22.93 -12.96
C ASN A 113 -1.89 22.03 -13.07
N SER A 114 -1.91 21.14 -14.06
CA SER A 114 -3.02 20.21 -14.28
C SER A 114 -3.16 19.20 -13.15
N LEU A 115 -2.04 18.65 -12.66
CA LEU A 115 -2.01 17.78 -11.48
C LEU A 115 -2.43 18.53 -10.22
N LYS A 116 -2.01 19.79 -10.06
CA LYS A 116 -2.40 20.66 -8.94
C LYS A 116 -3.91 20.94 -8.94
N THR A 117 -4.52 21.20 -10.10
CA THR A 117 -5.99 21.33 -10.25
C THR A 117 -6.71 20.04 -9.86
N LEU A 118 -6.05 18.89 -9.98
CA LEU A 118 -6.57 17.58 -9.57
C LEU A 118 -6.20 17.20 -8.13
N GLY A 119 -5.60 18.12 -7.37
CA GLY A 119 -5.22 17.94 -5.97
C GLY A 119 -3.92 17.17 -5.75
N ILE A 120 -3.10 17.00 -6.81
CA ILE A 120 -1.82 16.30 -6.78
C ILE A 120 -0.71 17.34 -6.97
N ASN A 121 0.01 17.67 -5.89
CA ASN A 121 1.21 18.51 -5.98
C ASN A 121 2.43 17.63 -6.22
N ILE A 122 3.08 17.81 -7.37
CA ILE A 122 4.34 17.15 -7.70
C ILE A 122 5.46 18.18 -7.79
N PRO A 123 6.70 17.84 -7.37
CA PRO A 123 7.86 18.68 -7.62
C PRO A 123 8.16 18.74 -9.12
N LYS A 124 8.82 19.81 -9.57
CA LYS A 124 9.16 20.03 -10.99
C LYS A 124 9.91 18.85 -11.59
N ASP A 125 10.85 18.28 -10.84
CA ASP A 125 11.64 17.11 -11.25
C ASP A 125 10.78 15.90 -11.60
N HIS A 126 9.58 15.76 -11.02
CA HIS A 126 8.65 14.67 -11.36
C HIS A 126 7.87 14.96 -12.63
N ALA A 127 7.51 16.21 -12.87
CA ALA A 127 6.87 16.62 -14.11
C ALA A 127 7.84 16.47 -15.29
N GLU A 128 9.11 16.84 -15.10
CA GLU A 128 10.17 16.63 -16.09
C GLU A 128 10.43 15.14 -16.38
N LYS A 129 10.27 14.24 -15.40
CA LYS A 129 10.33 12.79 -15.65
C LYS A 129 9.16 12.27 -16.47
N ILE A 130 7.95 12.78 -16.22
CA ILE A 130 6.77 12.43 -17.02
C ILE A 130 7.03 12.86 -18.47
N LEU A 131 7.54 14.08 -18.68
CA LEU A 131 7.91 14.55 -20.02
C LEU A 131 8.97 13.67 -20.66
N LYS A 132 10.09 13.39 -19.98
CA LYS A 132 11.15 12.51 -20.49
C LYS A 132 10.68 11.11 -20.87
N SER A 133 9.57 10.62 -20.30
CA SER A 133 9.02 9.32 -20.67
C SER A 133 8.27 9.33 -22.02
N MET A 134 7.89 10.52 -22.49
CA MET A 134 7.10 10.76 -23.70
C MET A 134 7.91 11.48 -24.78
N ASP A 135 8.79 12.39 -24.37
CA ASP A 135 9.72 13.18 -25.15
C ASP A 135 10.76 12.28 -25.83
N ALA A 136 10.63 12.16 -27.16
CA ALA A 136 11.47 11.31 -28.00
C ALA A 136 12.60 12.10 -28.66
N ASP A 137 12.46 13.42 -28.79
CA ASP A 137 13.44 14.30 -29.43
C ASP A 137 14.41 14.98 -28.43
N GLY A 138 14.14 14.86 -27.13
CA GLY A 138 14.97 15.37 -26.03
C GLY A 138 14.78 16.85 -25.78
N THR A 139 13.68 17.45 -26.25
CA THR A 139 13.40 18.89 -26.09
C THR A 139 12.91 19.27 -24.69
N LEU A 140 12.64 18.30 -23.82
CA LEU A 140 11.96 18.44 -22.52
C LEU A 140 10.58 19.10 -22.63
N THR A 141 9.98 19.00 -23.81
CA THR A 141 8.59 19.35 -24.12
C THR A 141 7.97 18.19 -24.88
N VAL A 142 6.65 18.03 -24.86
CA VAL A 142 5.98 16.95 -25.58
C VAL A 142 5.01 17.53 -26.60
N ASP A 143 5.26 17.28 -27.88
CA ASP A 143 4.37 17.71 -28.95
C ASP A 143 3.22 16.72 -29.20
N TRP A 144 2.28 17.08 -30.09
CA TRP A 144 1.14 16.23 -30.42
C TRP A 144 1.53 14.85 -30.97
N ASN A 145 2.59 14.76 -31.78
CA ASN A 145 2.99 13.49 -32.38
C ASN A 145 3.60 12.57 -31.33
N GLU A 146 4.45 13.10 -30.46
CA GLU A 146 5.03 12.36 -29.34
C GLU A 146 3.96 11.88 -28.37
N TRP A 147 2.99 12.76 -28.05
CA TRP A 147 1.83 12.41 -27.24
C TRP A 147 0.98 11.30 -27.86
N ARG A 148 0.60 11.45 -29.13
CA ARG A 148 -0.19 10.46 -29.87
C ARG A 148 0.51 9.11 -29.88
N ASP A 149 1.79 9.08 -30.23
CA ASP A 149 2.54 7.83 -30.38
C ASP A 149 2.78 7.15 -29.02
N HIS A 150 2.94 7.93 -27.95
CA HIS A 150 3.07 7.40 -26.60
C HIS A 150 1.77 6.77 -26.05
N PHE A 151 0.60 7.34 -26.38
CA PHE A 151 -0.70 6.87 -25.88
C PHE A 151 -1.51 6.02 -26.88
N LEU A 152 -0.99 5.75 -28.07
CA LEU A 152 -1.72 5.07 -29.16
C LEU A 152 -2.37 3.75 -28.74
N PHE A 153 -1.69 2.96 -27.91
CA PHE A 153 -2.17 1.67 -27.38
C PHE A 153 -2.33 1.67 -25.86
N ASN A 154 -2.45 2.85 -25.27
CA ASN A 154 -2.82 2.99 -23.86
C ASN A 154 -4.36 3.00 -23.77
N PRO A 155 -4.99 2.15 -22.96
CA PRO A 155 -6.45 2.10 -22.85
C PRO A 155 -7.06 3.31 -22.11
N ALA A 156 -6.25 4.29 -21.68
CA ALA A 156 -6.74 5.49 -21.01
C ALA A 156 -7.61 6.34 -21.94
N ASP A 157 -8.84 6.65 -21.51
CA ASP A 157 -9.83 7.37 -22.31
C ASP A 157 -9.86 8.89 -22.03
N ASN A 158 -9.23 9.33 -20.96
CA ASN A 158 -9.31 10.71 -20.48
C ASN A 158 -8.06 11.11 -19.68
N ILE A 159 -7.94 12.42 -19.41
CA ILE A 159 -6.80 12.96 -18.68
C ILE A 159 -6.64 12.39 -17.26
N GLU A 160 -7.74 12.02 -16.59
CA GLU A 160 -7.68 11.44 -15.25
C GLU A 160 -7.08 10.03 -15.27
N GLU A 161 -7.41 9.23 -16.28
CA GLU A 161 -6.83 7.90 -16.50
C GLU A 161 -5.37 7.97 -16.94
N ILE A 162 -5.00 8.96 -17.77
CA ILE A 162 -3.59 9.22 -18.13
C ILE A 162 -2.76 9.57 -16.89
N ILE A 163 -3.32 10.38 -15.99
CA ILE A 163 -2.66 10.75 -14.74
C ILE A 163 -2.56 9.56 -13.79
N ARG A 164 -3.58 8.71 -13.72
CA ARG A 164 -3.50 7.44 -12.98
C ARG A 164 -2.48 6.50 -13.59
N TYR A 165 -2.39 6.44 -14.91
CA TYR A 165 -1.35 5.71 -15.61
C TYR A 165 0.02 6.20 -15.17
N TRP A 166 0.30 7.51 -15.20
CA TRP A 166 1.58 8.06 -14.69
C TRP A 166 1.85 7.76 -13.21
N LYS A 167 0.79 7.65 -12.39
CA LYS A 167 0.89 7.27 -10.98
C LYS A 167 1.32 5.80 -10.81
N HIS A 168 0.72 4.88 -11.57
CA HIS A 168 0.95 3.44 -11.44
C HIS A 168 2.13 2.93 -12.26
N SER A 169 2.46 3.59 -13.38
CA SER A 169 3.30 2.98 -14.40
C SER A 169 4.80 3.07 -14.10
N THR A 170 5.34 4.12 -13.45
CA THR A 170 6.73 4.12 -12.91
C THR A 170 7.27 5.46 -12.34
N VAL A 171 6.53 6.58 -12.34
CA VAL A 171 7.16 7.90 -12.13
C VAL A 171 6.79 8.61 -10.82
N LEU A 172 5.68 8.22 -10.17
CA LEU A 172 5.16 8.85 -8.95
C LEU A 172 4.88 7.84 -7.83
N ASP A 173 5.69 6.79 -7.74
CA ASP A 173 5.65 5.88 -6.59
C ASP A 173 6.23 6.58 -5.34
N ILE A 174 5.41 7.46 -4.76
CA ILE A 174 5.57 7.96 -3.41
C ILE A 174 5.26 6.75 -2.52
N GLY A 175 6.29 5.92 -2.35
CA GLY A 175 6.20 4.62 -1.72
C GLY A 175 5.25 4.62 -0.53
N ASP A 176 4.25 3.76 -0.65
CA ASP A 176 3.49 3.11 0.41
C ASP A 176 3.49 3.88 1.73
N SER A 177 2.65 4.91 1.77
CA SER A 177 2.02 5.25 3.03
C SER A 177 1.05 4.11 3.37
N LEU A 178 1.57 3.05 3.99
CA LEU A 178 0.87 1.91 4.61
C LEU A 178 -0.26 2.33 5.60
N THR A 179 -0.51 3.63 5.75
CA THR A 179 -1.50 4.22 6.64
C THR A 179 -2.77 4.67 5.90
N ILE A 180 -2.70 4.99 4.61
CA ILE A 180 -3.87 5.30 3.78
C ILE A 180 -4.30 3.99 3.12
N PRO A 181 -5.53 3.50 3.33
CA PRO A 181 -6.00 2.35 2.57
C PRO A 181 -5.85 2.67 1.08
N ASP A 182 -5.20 1.79 0.31
CA ASP A 182 -5.21 1.90 -1.13
C ASP A 182 -6.67 2.03 -1.57
N GLU A 183 -6.96 3.16 -2.19
CA GLU A 183 -8.28 3.46 -2.68
C GLU A 183 -8.52 2.46 -3.81
N PHE A 184 -9.23 1.37 -3.52
CA PHE A 184 -9.64 0.41 -4.55
C PHE A 184 -10.23 1.20 -5.71
N THR A 185 -9.69 0.98 -6.90
CA THR A 185 -10.11 1.67 -8.10
C THR A 185 -11.62 1.48 -8.30
N GLU A 186 -12.29 2.46 -8.92
CA GLU A 186 -13.70 2.31 -9.31
C GLU A 186 -13.91 1.08 -10.19
N GLU A 187 -12.88 0.65 -10.93
CA GLU A 187 -12.86 -0.62 -11.66
C GLU A 187 -12.81 -1.83 -10.72
N GLU A 188 -11.90 -1.91 -9.74
CA GLU A 188 -11.84 -3.02 -8.76
C GLU A 188 -13.12 -3.18 -7.94
N LYS A 189 -13.83 -2.07 -7.68
CA LYS A 189 -15.16 -2.09 -7.04
C LYS A 189 -16.22 -2.67 -7.97
N LYS A 190 -16.20 -2.34 -9.27
CA LYS A 190 -17.17 -2.80 -10.29
C LYS A 190 -16.91 -4.24 -10.75
N THR A 191 -15.64 -4.65 -10.90
CA THR A 191 -15.23 -6.01 -11.31
C THR A 191 -15.38 -7.04 -10.19
N GLY A 192 -15.60 -6.58 -8.94
CA GLY A 192 -15.66 -7.45 -7.78
C GLY A 192 -14.31 -8.06 -7.41
N GLN A 193 -13.18 -7.54 -7.90
CA GLN A 193 -11.85 -8.08 -7.54
C GLN A 193 -11.39 -7.64 -6.15
N TRP A 194 -11.96 -6.56 -5.60
CA TRP A 194 -11.60 -6.02 -4.28
C TRP A 194 -11.69 -7.05 -3.14
N TRP A 195 -12.71 -7.92 -3.13
CA TRP A 195 -12.85 -8.92 -2.06
C TRP A 195 -11.80 -10.03 -2.16
N LYS A 196 -11.31 -10.35 -3.37
CA LYS A 196 -10.22 -11.31 -3.57
C LYS A 196 -8.90 -10.77 -3.04
N GLN A 197 -8.61 -9.49 -3.29
CA GLN A 197 -7.43 -8.82 -2.75
C GLN A 197 -7.50 -8.73 -1.21
N LEU A 198 -8.67 -8.39 -0.66
CA LEU A 198 -8.89 -8.41 0.79
C LEU A 198 -8.73 -9.80 1.40
N LEU A 199 -9.23 -10.84 0.72
CA LEU A 199 -9.08 -12.23 1.15
C LEU A 199 -7.61 -12.65 1.13
N ALA A 200 -6.87 -12.34 0.05
CA ALA A 200 -5.44 -12.62 -0.06
C ALA A 200 -4.65 -11.92 1.05
N GLY A 201 -4.89 -10.63 1.28
CA GLY A 201 -4.25 -9.86 2.34
C GLY A 201 -4.63 -10.35 3.75
N GLY A 202 -5.90 -10.70 3.95
CA GLY A 202 -6.41 -11.26 5.22
C GLY A 202 -5.78 -12.61 5.55
N MET A 203 -5.70 -13.52 4.57
CA MET A 203 -5.06 -14.82 4.72
C MET A 203 -3.55 -14.70 4.95
N ALA A 204 -2.86 -13.86 4.17
CA ALA A 204 -1.45 -13.55 4.38
C ALA A 204 -1.19 -13.02 5.79
N GLY A 205 -2.00 -12.07 6.24
CA GLY A 205 -1.93 -11.50 7.58
C GLY A 205 -2.24 -12.51 8.70
N ALA A 206 -3.13 -13.47 8.47
CA ALA A 206 -3.48 -14.52 9.43
C ALA A 206 -2.37 -15.57 9.57
N VAL A 207 -1.83 -16.06 8.45
CA VAL A 207 -0.75 -17.05 8.43
C VAL A 207 0.54 -16.45 8.99
N SER A 208 0.90 -15.23 8.58
CA SER A 208 2.07 -14.50 9.12
C SER A 208 2.00 -14.31 10.64
N ARG A 209 0.85 -13.84 11.16
CA ARG A 209 0.65 -13.68 12.62
C ARG A 209 0.69 -15.02 13.36
N THR A 210 0.20 -16.09 12.74
CA THR A 210 0.22 -17.43 13.34
C THR A 210 1.63 -18.03 13.36
N GLY A 211 2.41 -17.86 12.28
CA GLY A 211 3.82 -18.29 12.24
C GLY A 211 4.70 -17.53 13.24
N THR A 212 4.37 -16.25 13.49
CA THR A 212 5.14 -15.40 14.41
C THR A 212 4.54 -15.29 15.82
N ALA A 213 3.43 -15.97 16.10
CA ALA A 213 2.75 -15.95 17.39
C ALA A 213 3.63 -16.33 18.59
N PRO A 214 4.54 -17.33 18.52
CA PRO A 214 5.44 -17.64 19.64
C PRO A 214 6.33 -16.46 20.05
N LEU A 215 6.86 -15.72 19.07
CA LEU A 215 7.70 -14.54 19.32
C LEU A 215 6.87 -13.36 19.86
N ASP A 216 5.65 -13.19 19.35
CA ASP A 216 4.69 -12.21 19.87
C ASP A 216 4.34 -12.46 21.34
N ARG A 217 4.02 -13.70 21.69
CA ARG A 217 3.71 -14.06 23.08
C ARG A 217 4.94 -13.90 23.97
N LEU A 218 6.13 -14.30 23.50
CA LEU A 218 7.38 -14.11 24.22
C LEU A 218 7.66 -12.63 24.48
N LYS A 219 7.49 -11.75 23.48
CA LYS A 219 7.61 -10.30 23.64
C LYS A 219 6.72 -9.80 24.77
N VAL A 220 5.43 -10.14 24.76
CA VAL A 220 4.47 -9.70 25.79
C VAL A 220 4.86 -10.24 27.17
N MET A 221 5.28 -11.50 27.27
CA MET A 221 5.72 -12.10 28.53
C MET A 221 6.94 -11.38 29.11
N MET A 222 7.95 -11.09 28.29
CA MET A 222 9.15 -10.37 28.69
C MET A 222 8.86 -8.91 29.07
N GLN A 223 7.92 -8.27 28.36
CA GLN A 223 7.47 -6.91 28.66
C GLN A 223 6.80 -6.83 30.04
N VAL A 224 6.03 -7.84 30.44
CA VAL A 224 5.22 -7.82 31.67
C VAL A 224 5.98 -8.38 32.89
N HIS A 225 6.72 -9.48 32.74
CA HIS A 225 7.32 -10.22 33.86
C HIS A 225 8.79 -9.89 34.15
N GLY A 226 9.32 -8.80 33.57
CA GLY A 226 10.75 -8.55 33.40
C GLY A 226 11.70 -8.80 34.59
N SER A 227 11.24 -8.86 35.84
CA SER A 227 12.09 -9.06 37.01
C SER A 227 12.21 -10.49 37.53
N LYS A 228 11.41 -11.46 37.04
CA LYS A 228 11.35 -12.83 37.62
C LYS A 228 11.82 -13.91 36.64
N GLY A 229 13.13 -14.04 36.50
CA GLY A 229 13.80 -15.20 35.90
C GLY A 229 13.84 -15.24 34.36
N ASN A 230 15.04 -15.38 33.82
CA ASN A 230 15.39 -15.59 32.40
C ASN A 230 15.17 -14.41 31.45
N SER A 231 16.23 -13.60 31.32
CA SER A 231 16.40 -12.53 30.33
C SER A 231 16.57 -13.01 28.88
N ASN A 232 16.74 -14.31 28.65
CA ASN A 232 17.12 -14.84 27.34
C ASN A 232 15.91 -15.45 26.59
N ILE A 233 15.85 -15.22 25.27
CA ILE A 233 14.75 -15.66 24.38
C ILE A 233 14.45 -17.15 24.56
N LEU A 234 15.49 -17.99 24.53
CA LEU A 234 15.35 -19.45 24.63
C LEU A 234 14.83 -19.90 26.01
N GLY A 235 15.24 -19.20 27.07
CA GLY A 235 14.77 -19.46 28.43
C GLY A 235 13.28 -19.13 28.59
N GLY A 236 12.84 -18.01 28.01
CA GLY A 236 11.43 -17.62 27.99
C GLY A 236 10.56 -18.61 27.22
N LEU A 237 10.98 -19.04 26.03
CA LEU A 237 10.27 -20.07 25.26
C LEU A 237 10.19 -21.39 26.02
N LYS A 238 11.30 -21.86 26.60
CA LYS A 238 11.34 -23.10 27.40
C LYS A 238 10.40 -23.03 28.60
N GLN A 239 10.32 -21.86 29.26
CA GLN A 239 9.39 -21.65 30.38
C GLN A 239 7.93 -21.68 29.93
N MET A 240 7.60 -21.05 28.80
CA MET A 240 6.24 -21.08 28.25
C MET A 240 5.81 -22.52 27.93
N VAL A 241 6.70 -23.29 27.29
CA VAL A 241 6.45 -24.71 27.01
C VAL A 241 6.34 -25.54 28.29
N LYS A 242 7.16 -25.27 29.31
CA LYS A 242 7.07 -25.94 30.61
C LYS A 242 5.77 -25.62 31.36
N GLU A 243 5.25 -24.40 31.22
CA GLU A 243 4.04 -23.92 31.91
C GLU A 243 2.74 -24.46 31.30
N GLY A 244 2.65 -24.57 29.98
CA GLY A 244 1.39 -24.94 29.31
C GLY A 244 1.53 -25.80 28.05
N GLY A 245 2.68 -26.44 27.87
CA GLY A 245 3.01 -27.23 26.68
C GLY A 245 3.25 -26.37 25.43
N VAL A 246 3.49 -27.04 24.30
CA VAL A 246 3.79 -26.39 23.00
C VAL A 246 2.64 -25.52 22.52
N ARG A 247 1.39 -25.96 22.71
CA ARG A 247 0.19 -25.18 22.31
C ARG A 247 0.09 -23.83 23.02
N SER A 248 0.70 -23.70 24.20
CA SER A 248 0.67 -22.42 24.93
C SER A 248 1.35 -21.30 24.15
N LEU A 249 2.32 -21.58 23.27
CA LEU A 249 3.04 -20.55 22.50
C LEU A 249 2.08 -19.68 21.66
N TRP A 250 0.91 -20.21 21.29
CA TRP A 250 -0.13 -19.51 20.52
C TRP A 250 -1.25 -18.90 21.38
N ARG A 251 -1.12 -18.88 22.71
CA ARG A 251 -2.15 -18.30 23.60
C ARG A 251 -2.36 -16.81 23.27
N GLY A 252 -3.60 -16.44 22.97
CA GLY A 252 -3.98 -15.10 22.53
C GLY A 252 -3.90 -14.88 21.01
N ASN A 253 -3.34 -15.79 20.22
CA ASN A 253 -3.24 -15.65 18.76
C ASN A 253 -4.62 -15.61 18.07
N GLY A 254 -5.61 -16.35 18.57
CA GLY A 254 -6.97 -16.32 18.01
C GLY A 254 -7.55 -14.91 17.97
N VAL A 255 -7.40 -14.13 19.05
CA VAL A 255 -7.82 -12.72 19.08
C VAL A 255 -7.00 -11.86 18.11
N ASN A 256 -5.70 -12.16 17.97
CA ASN A 256 -4.81 -11.46 17.05
C ASN A 256 -5.17 -11.67 15.56
N VAL A 257 -5.73 -12.82 15.21
CA VAL A 257 -6.20 -13.14 13.86
C VAL A 257 -7.62 -12.60 13.63
N ILE A 258 -8.54 -12.87 14.56
CA ILE A 258 -9.96 -12.43 14.43
C ILE A 258 -10.06 -10.91 14.32
N LYS A 259 -9.21 -10.15 15.03
CA LYS A 259 -9.28 -8.69 15.01
C LYS A 259 -8.95 -8.05 13.65
N ILE A 260 -8.27 -8.77 12.74
CA ILE A 260 -7.83 -8.23 11.44
C ILE A 260 -9.03 -7.74 10.63
N ALA A 261 -10.04 -8.58 10.44
CA ALA A 261 -11.18 -8.26 9.58
C ALA A 261 -12.01 -7.08 10.13
N PRO A 262 -12.41 -7.05 11.42
CA PRO A 262 -13.09 -5.90 12.01
C PRO A 262 -12.24 -4.61 12.01
N GLU A 263 -10.93 -4.72 12.25
CA GLU A 263 -10.01 -3.56 12.22
C GLU A 263 -9.96 -2.93 10.84
N THR A 264 -9.79 -3.74 9.80
CA THR A 264 -9.81 -3.31 8.41
C THR A 264 -11.18 -2.74 8.01
N ALA A 265 -12.28 -3.43 8.35
CA ALA A 265 -13.63 -2.97 8.02
C ALA A 265 -13.97 -1.62 8.67
N MET A 266 -13.66 -1.44 9.95
CA MET A 266 -13.89 -0.18 10.66
C MET A 266 -13.03 0.95 10.10
N LYS A 267 -11.78 0.65 9.71
CA LYS A 267 -10.89 1.64 9.08
C LYS A 267 -11.45 2.12 7.74
N PHE A 268 -11.87 1.21 6.86
CA PHE A 268 -12.46 1.57 5.56
C PHE A 268 -13.79 2.32 5.73
N TRP A 269 -14.68 1.84 6.60
CA TRP A 269 -15.95 2.50 6.88
C TRP A 269 -15.73 3.92 7.42
N ALA A 270 -14.86 4.10 8.42
CA ALA A 270 -14.57 5.40 8.99
C ALA A 270 -13.91 6.33 7.97
N TYR A 271 -13.00 5.82 7.14
CA TYR A 271 -12.36 6.60 6.07
C TYR A 271 -13.40 7.14 5.08
N GLU A 272 -14.33 6.31 4.64
CA GLU A 272 -15.41 6.72 3.74
C GLU A 272 -16.32 7.78 4.38
N GLN A 273 -16.63 7.67 5.67
CA GLN A 273 -17.42 8.70 6.37
C GLN A 273 -16.66 10.03 6.49
N TYR A 274 -15.39 10.01 6.91
CA TYR A 274 -14.57 11.23 6.99
C TYR A 274 -14.39 11.87 5.63
N LYS A 275 -14.16 11.05 4.59
CA LYS A 275 -14.08 11.51 3.21
C LYS A 275 -15.36 12.23 2.79
N ARG A 276 -16.54 11.66 3.02
CA ARG A 276 -17.82 12.31 2.69
C ARG A 276 -18.02 13.63 3.43
N MET A 277 -17.57 13.72 4.67
CA MET A 277 -17.66 14.97 5.45
C MET A 277 -16.69 16.05 4.94
N PHE A 278 -15.52 15.67 4.42
CA PHE A 278 -14.54 16.62 3.89
C PHE A 278 -14.68 16.92 2.39
N THR A 279 -15.48 16.13 1.65
CA THR A 279 -15.67 16.35 0.21
C THR A 279 -16.62 17.53 0.01
N SER A 280 -16.08 18.66 -0.45
CA SER A 280 -16.87 19.81 -0.94
C SER A 280 -17.42 19.54 -2.36
N GLU A 281 -18.32 20.40 -2.87
CA GLU A 281 -19.05 20.28 -4.14
C GLU A 281 -18.18 19.99 -5.39
N SER A 282 -16.86 20.18 -5.31
CA SER A 282 -15.88 19.85 -6.36
C SER A 282 -15.54 18.36 -6.49
N GLY A 283 -16.02 17.49 -5.58
CA GLY A 283 -15.88 16.03 -5.70
C GLY A 283 -14.45 15.46 -5.54
N LYS A 284 -13.44 16.28 -5.22
CA LYS A 284 -12.04 15.86 -5.05
C LYS A 284 -11.48 16.36 -3.73
N LEU A 285 -10.97 15.42 -2.90
CA LEU A 285 -10.26 15.73 -1.66
C LEU A 285 -8.80 16.10 -1.94
N GLY A 286 -8.32 17.16 -1.30
CA GLY A 286 -6.91 17.51 -1.26
C GLY A 286 -6.07 16.49 -0.46
N THR A 287 -4.76 16.46 -0.68
CA THR A 287 -3.82 15.56 0.03
C THR A 287 -3.88 15.70 1.54
N ALA A 288 -4.00 16.93 2.06
CA ALA A 288 -4.11 17.18 3.49
C ALA A 288 -5.42 16.62 4.07
N GLU A 289 -6.54 16.77 3.36
CA GLU A 289 -7.84 16.26 3.77
C GLU A 289 -7.88 14.73 3.76
N ARG A 290 -7.27 14.10 2.75
CA ARG A 290 -7.09 12.64 2.70
C ARG A 290 -6.24 12.13 3.87
N PHE A 291 -5.17 12.85 4.20
CA PHE A 291 -4.30 12.51 5.33
C PHE A 291 -5.04 12.64 6.67
N ILE A 292 -5.81 13.72 6.86
CA ILE A 292 -6.65 13.93 8.05
C ILE A 292 -7.73 12.84 8.14
N ALA A 293 -8.44 12.55 7.04
CA ALA A 293 -9.43 11.49 6.96
C ALA A 293 -8.83 10.12 7.29
N GLY A 294 -7.66 9.80 6.74
CA GLY A 294 -6.93 8.57 7.01
C GLY A 294 -6.50 8.46 8.47
N SER A 295 -5.99 9.54 9.06
CA SER A 295 -5.58 9.60 10.46
C SER A 295 -6.76 9.43 11.42
N MET A 296 -7.88 10.12 11.16
CA MET A 296 -9.11 9.98 11.93
C MET A 296 -9.72 8.59 11.79
N ALA A 297 -9.72 8.02 10.59
CA ALA A 297 -10.17 6.66 10.34
C ALA A 297 -9.34 5.64 11.12
N GLY A 298 -8.01 5.79 11.10
CA GLY A 298 -7.10 4.97 11.89
C GLY A 298 -7.37 5.07 13.40
N ALA A 299 -7.57 6.28 13.92
CA ALA A 299 -7.88 6.50 15.34
C ALA A 299 -9.24 5.88 15.73
N THR A 300 -10.27 6.03 14.90
CA THR A 300 -11.60 5.46 15.13
C THR A 300 -11.59 3.94 15.09
N ALA A 301 -10.91 3.34 14.10
CA ALA A 301 -10.71 1.90 14.03
C ALA A 301 -9.95 1.39 15.25
N GLN A 302 -8.84 2.04 15.62
CA GLN A 302 -8.04 1.68 16.79
C GLN A 302 -8.86 1.74 18.09
N THR A 303 -9.68 2.78 18.27
CA THR A 303 -10.54 2.95 19.44
C THR A 303 -11.60 1.85 19.53
N SER A 304 -12.17 1.47 18.39
CA SER A 304 -13.21 0.43 18.31
C SER A 304 -12.64 -0.97 18.58
N ILE A 305 -11.41 -1.25 18.12
CA ILE A 305 -10.75 -2.55 18.27
C ILE A 305 -9.98 -2.67 19.59
N TYR A 306 -9.77 -1.57 20.30
CA TYR A 306 -8.98 -1.53 21.53
C TYR A 306 -9.37 -2.60 22.59
N PRO A 307 -10.66 -2.91 22.82
CA PRO A 307 -11.05 -4.02 23.71
C PRO A 307 -10.43 -5.38 23.34
N MET A 308 -10.34 -5.69 22.04
CA MET A 308 -9.70 -6.92 21.55
C MET A 308 -8.18 -6.90 21.79
N GLU A 309 -7.53 -5.73 21.72
CA GLU A 309 -6.11 -5.61 22.05
C GLU A 309 -5.85 -5.93 23.52
N VAL A 310 -6.69 -5.41 24.43
CA VAL A 310 -6.57 -5.73 25.86
C VAL A 310 -6.76 -7.22 26.08
N MET A 311 -7.79 -7.83 25.48
CA MET A 311 -8.04 -9.26 25.58
C MET A 311 -6.85 -10.09 25.06
N LYS A 312 -6.25 -9.70 23.93
CA LYS A 312 -5.05 -10.36 23.39
C LYS A 312 -3.92 -10.35 24.43
N THR A 313 -3.61 -9.19 25.00
CA THR A 313 -2.53 -9.06 25.99
C THR A 313 -2.82 -9.88 27.24
N ARG A 314 -4.07 -9.86 27.74
CA ARG A 314 -4.53 -10.62 28.91
C ARG A 314 -4.39 -12.12 28.71
N LEU A 315 -4.83 -12.63 27.55
CA LEU A 315 -4.70 -14.04 27.21
C LEU A 315 -3.24 -14.44 27.06
N ALA A 316 -2.39 -13.60 26.45
CA ALA A 316 -0.98 -13.91 26.25
C ALA A 316 -0.23 -14.10 27.58
N VAL A 317 -0.53 -13.27 28.60
CA VAL A 317 0.07 -13.34 29.94
C VAL A 317 -0.63 -14.29 30.91
N ALA A 318 -1.82 -14.78 30.56
CA ALA A 318 -2.59 -15.65 31.42
C ALA A 318 -1.84 -16.97 31.69
N LYS A 319 -1.99 -17.48 32.92
CA LYS A 319 -1.53 -18.83 33.28
C LYS A 319 -2.46 -19.90 32.70
N THR A 320 -1.94 -21.09 32.54
CA THR A 320 -2.72 -22.25 32.09
C THR A 320 -3.90 -22.51 33.02
N GLY A 321 -5.10 -22.60 32.43
CA GLY A 321 -6.35 -22.78 33.16
C GLY A 321 -7.03 -21.49 33.68
N GLN A 322 -6.38 -20.31 33.56
CA GLN A 322 -6.98 -19.05 34.04
C GLN A 322 -8.18 -18.58 33.19
N TYR A 323 -8.14 -18.85 31.88
CA TYR A 323 -9.23 -18.59 30.95
C TYR A 323 -9.43 -19.81 30.06
N THR A 324 -10.68 -20.19 29.85
CA THR A 324 -11.08 -21.26 28.92
C THR A 324 -11.06 -20.79 27.46
N GLY A 325 -11.21 -19.50 27.22
CA GLY A 325 -11.19 -18.89 25.89
C GLY A 325 -11.35 -17.37 25.91
N MET A 326 -11.55 -16.78 24.72
CA MET A 326 -11.68 -15.32 24.60
C MET A 326 -12.95 -14.77 25.26
N PHE A 327 -14.09 -15.47 25.14
CA PHE A 327 -15.36 -15.03 25.72
C PHE A 327 -15.34 -15.09 27.26
N ASP A 328 -14.75 -16.14 27.82
CA ASP A 328 -14.52 -16.26 29.26
C ASP A 328 -13.58 -15.16 29.77
N CYS A 329 -12.50 -14.87 29.05
CA CYS A 329 -11.63 -13.74 29.35
C CYS A 329 -12.41 -12.40 29.36
N ALA A 330 -13.24 -12.14 28.34
CA ALA A 330 -14.06 -10.93 28.28
C ALA A 330 -15.07 -10.86 29.45
N LYS A 331 -15.77 -11.95 29.73
CA LYS A 331 -16.75 -12.05 30.82
C LYS A 331 -16.09 -11.80 32.19
N GLN A 332 -14.92 -12.39 32.42
CA GLN A 332 -14.18 -12.19 33.66
C GLN A 332 -13.65 -10.77 33.82
N ILE A 333 -13.13 -10.14 32.75
CA ILE A 333 -12.70 -8.74 32.77
C ILE A 333 -13.89 -7.84 33.11
N LEU A 334 -15.03 -8.03 32.44
CA LEU A 334 -16.24 -7.25 32.66
C LEU A 334 -16.75 -7.40 34.11
N LYS A 335 -16.79 -8.63 34.63
CA LYS A 335 -17.29 -8.91 35.98
C LYS A 335 -16.35 -8.41 37.09
N LYS A 336 -15.02 -8.50 36.90
CA LYS A 336 -14.02 -8.17 37.94
C LYS A 336 -13.58 -6.70 37.91
N GLU A 337 -13.45 -6.11 36.72
CA GLU A 337 -12.83 -4.78 36.54
C GLU A 337 -13.76 -3.76 35.87
N GLY A 338 -14.88 -4.21 35.29
CA GLY A 338 -15.82 -3.35 34.57
C GLY A 338 -15.37 -2.94 33.16
N VAL A 339 -16.20 -2.12 32.50
CA VAL A 339 -16.01 -1.73 31.08
C VAL A 339 -14.72 -0.94 30.85
N ARG A 340 -14.32 -0.09 31.80
CA ARG A 340 -13.10 0.73 31.70
C ARG A 340 -11.82 -0.11 31.55
N ALA A 341 -11.83 -1.35 32.00
CA ALA A 341 -10.69 -2.26 31.89
C ALA A 341 -10.29 -2.58 30.45
N PHE A 342 -11.27 -2.61 29.53
CA PHE A 342 -11.05 -2.83 28.11
C PHE A 342 -10.33 -1.67 27.42
N TYR A 343 -10.18 -0.51 28.08
CA TYR A 343 -9.49 0.67 27.56
C TYR A 343 -8.20 1.00 28.34
N LYS A 344 -7.72 0.08 29.19
CA LYS A 344 -6.45 0.27 29.90
C LYS A 344 -5.28 0.38 28.92
N GLY A 345 -4.43 1.39 29.12
CA GLY A 345 -3.29 1.68 28.23
C GLY A 345 -3.64 2.49 26.98
N TYR A 346 -4.89 2.94 26.81
CA TYR A 346 -5.29 3.70 25.62
C TYR A 346 -4.51 5.01 25.47
N VAL A 347 -4.29 5.73 26.58
CA VAL A 347 -3.50 6.98 26.59
C VAL A 347 -2.05 6.76 26.11
N PRO A 348 -1.24 5.85 26.69
CA PRO A 348 0.11 5.60 26.17
C PRO A 348 0.10 5.01 24.75
N ASN A 349 -0.99 4.36 24.32
CA ASN A 349 -1.15 3.94 22.93
C ASN A 349 -1.18 5.14 21.97
N ILE A 350 -2.11 6.08 22.18
CA ILE A 350 -2.27 7.25 21.31
C ILE A 350 -1.02 8.14 21.35
N LEU A 351 -0.45 8.36 22.54
CA LEU A 351 0.80 9.11 22.69
C LEU A 351 1.98 8.43 22.00
N GLY A 352 1.97 7.10 21.84
CA GLY A 352 3.03 6.36 21.16
C GLY A 352 2.93 6.39 19.64
N ILE A 353 1.72 6.53 19.09
CA ILE A 353 1.48 6.57 17.64
C ILE A 353 2.11 7.82 17.01
N ILE A 354 1.99 8.98 17.67
CA ILE A 354 2.46 10.26 17.10
C ILE A 354 3.99 10.27 16.88
N PRO A 355 4.84 9.95 17.88
CA PRO A 355 6.28 9.89 17.68
C PRO A 355 6.70 8.77 16.71
N TYR A 356 5.99 7.63 16.74
CA TYR A 356 6.24 6.54 15.80
C TYR A 356 6.09 7.04 14.36
N ALA A 357 4.91 7.55 14.01
CA ALA A 357 4.61 7.99 12.65
C ALA A 357 5.48 9.18 12.20
N GLY A 358 5.71 10.15 13.09
CA GLY A 358 6.53 11.32 12.75
C GLY A 358 7.99 10.96 12.47
N ILE A 359 8.59 10.08 13.26
CA ILE A 359 9.98 9.65 13.09
C ILE A 359 10.12 8.70 11.90
N ASP A 360 9.18 7.77 11.74
CA ASP A 360 9.13 6.86 10.59
C ASP A 360 9.09 7.65 9.28
N LEU A 361 8.15 8.59 9.15
CA LEU A 361 8.05 9.43 7.95
C LEU A 361 9.31 10.28 7.72
N ALA A 362 9.78 11.00 8.74
CA ALA A 362 10.94 11.87 8.61
C ALA A 362 12.21 11.13 8.19
N ILE A 363 12.48 9.96 8.78
CA ILE A 363 13.65 9.15 8.44
C ILE A 363 13.48 8.52 7.06
N TYR A 364 12.28 8.02 6.75
CA TYR A 364 12.00 7.43 5.43
C TYR A 364 12.25 8.45 4.31
N GLU A 365 11.67 9.65 4.43
CA GLU A 365 11.84 10.72 3.44
C GLU A 365 13.31 11.16 3.35
N THR A 366 13.99 11.34 4.48
CA THR A 366 15.40 11.74 4.50
C THR A 366 16.29 10.70 3.81
N LEU A 367 16.11 9.41 4.11
CA LEU A 367 16.90 8.32 3.52
C LEU A 367 16.60 8.16 2.04
N LYS A 368 15.32 8.21 1.65
CA LYS A 368 14.90 8.14 0.25
C LYS A 368 15.50 9.29 -0.56
N ASN A 369 15.39 10.53 -0.06
CA ASN A 369 15.89 11.72 -0.74
C ASN A 369 17.43 11.71 -0.83
N ALA A 370 18.12 11.31 0.24
CA ALA A 370 19.57 11.19 0.24
C ALA A 370 20.08 10.14 -0.76
N TRP A 371 19.37 9.01 -0.90
CA TRP A 371 19.70 8.00 -1.90
C TRP A 371 19.49 8.51 -3.33
N LEU A 372 18.34 9.15 -3.58
CA LEU A 372 18.02 9.74 -4.89
C LEU A 372 19.05 10.79 -5.31
N GLN A 373 19.45 11.68 -4.41
CA GLN A 373 20.46 12.71 -4.70
C GLN A 373 21.84 12.12 -5.07
N LYS A 374 22.18 10.94 -4.54
CA LYS A 374 23.51 10.35 -4.72
C LYS A 374 23.59 9.37 -5.90
N TYR A 375 22.49 8.70 -6.25
CA TYR A 375 22.50 7.59 -7.22
C TYR A 375 21.54 7.76 -8.40
N ALA A 376 20.65 8.76 -8.41
CA ALA A 376 19.75 8.99 -9.53
C ALA A 376 20.45 9.77 -10.65
N THR A 377 21.32 9.11 -11.42
CA THR A 377 21.89 9.71 -12.65
C THR A 377 21.02 9.39 -13.88
N ASP A 378 20.41 8.20 -13.96
CA ASP A 378 19.58 7.77 -15.12
C ASP A 378 18.23 7.13 -14.73
N SER A 379 17.97 6.87 -13.45
CA SER A 379 16.68 6.33 -12.98
C SER A 379 16.37 6.83 -11.58
N ALA A 380 15.21 7.46 -11.41
CA ALA A 380 14.80 8.04 -10.13
C ALA A 380 13.84 7.15 -9.32
N ASN A 381 13.80 5.86 -9.63
CA ASN A 381 13.13 4.88 -8.81
C ASN A 381 14.20 4.21 -7.92
N PRO A 382 14.20 4.45 -6.60
CA PRO A 382 14.94 3.60 -5.69
C PRO A 382 14.29 2.24 -5.81
N GLY A 383 14.92 1.30 -6.53
CA GLY A 383 14.34 -0.02 -6.76
C GLY A 383 13.83 -0.65 -5.46
N VAL A 384 12.86 -1.57 -5.55
CA VAL A 384 12.09 -2.13 -4.42
C VAL A 384 12.95 -2.42 -3.17
N LEU A 385 14.16 -2.95 -3.34
CA LEU A 385 15.09 -3.24 -2.24
C LEU A 385 15.53 -2.00 -1.44
N VAL A 386 15.74 -0.87 -2.12
CA VAL A 386 16.12 0.40 -1.49
C VAL A 386 14.94 0.97 -0.70
N LEU A 387 13.73 0.98 -1.29
CA LEU A 387 12.52 1.41 -0.58
C LEU A 387 12.25 0.54 0.65
N LEU A 388 12.39 -0.79 0.53
CA LEU A 388 12.29 -1.72 1.66
C LEU A 388 13.36 -1.46 2.72
N GLY A 389 14.60 -1.14 2.31
CA GLY A 389 15.68 -0.78 3.21
C GLY A 389 15.37 0.51 3.98
N CYS A 390 14.99 1.58 3.27
CA CYS A 390 14.58 2.85 3.86
C CYS A 390 13.40 2.67 4.81
N GLY A 391 12.37 1.91 4.41
CA GLY A 391 11.20 1.59 5.23
C GLY A 391 11.56 0.79 6.49
N THR A 392 12.44 -0.20 6.37
CA THR A 392 12.86 -1.02 7.52
C THR A 392 13.64 -0.20 8.56
N VAL A 393 14.55 0.66 8.10
CA VAL A 393 15.35 1.53 8.98
C VAL A 393 14.48 2.57 9.67
N SER A 394 13.64 3.28 8.90
CA SER A 394 12.71 4.28 9.44
C SER A 394 11.76 3.69 10.47
N SER A 395 11.11 2.57 10.16
CA SER A 395 10.18 1.92 11.07
C SER A 395 10.86 1.38 12.32
N THR A 396 12.13 0.95 12.21
CA THR A 396 12.94 0.53 13.36
C THR A 396 13.24 1.71 14.29
N CYS A 397 13.64 2.85 13.74
CA CYS A 397 13.88 4.07 14.51
C CYS A 397 12.60 4.61 15.17
N GLY A 398 11.47 4.63 14.44
CA GLY A 398 10.17 4.97 14.99
C GLY A 398 9.77 4.04 16.15
N GLN A 399 9.99 2.72 15.99
CA GLN A 399 9.76 1.75 17.06
C GLN A 399 10.64 2.03 18.27
N LEU A 400 11.94 2.30 18.09
CA LEU A 400 12.87 2.60 19.19
C LEU A 400 12.44 3.84 19.99
N ALA A 401 12.01 4.90 19.32
CA ALA A 401 11.57 6.11 19.98
C ALA A 401 10.26 5.93 20.77
N SER A 402 9.30 5.21 20.20
CA SER A 402 7.98 4.96 20.82
C SER A 402 7.94 3.74 21.75
N TYR A 403 9.01 2.93 21.79
CA TYR A 403 9.05 1.68 22.56
C TYR A 403 8.73 1.85 24.06
N PRO A 404 9.23 2.88 24.77
CA PRO A 404 8.88 3.09 26.17
C PRO A 404 7.37 3.20 26.41
N LEU A 405 6.65 3.90 25.53
CA LEU A 405 5.19 4.03 25.61
C LEU A 405 4.50 2.70 25.26
N ALA A 406 5.03 1.96 24.29
CA ALA A 406 4.55 0.62 23.96
C ALA A 406 4.70 -0.37 25.14
N LEU A 407 5.82 -0.32 25.87
CA LEU A 407 6.01 -1.14 27.07
C LEU A 407 5.00 -0.78 28.17
N ILE A 408 4.84 0.52 28.44
CA ILE A 408 3.90 1.02 29.45
C ILE A 408 2.47 0.61 29.11
N ARG A 409 2.07 0.74 27.84
CA ARG A 409 0.80 0.24 27.31
C ARG A 409 0.62 -1.24 27.64
N THR A 410 1.54 -2.12 27.23
CA THR A 410 1.41 -3.57 27.47
C THR A 410 1.32 -3.90 28.96
N ARG A 411 2.15 -3.26 29.80
CA ARG A 411 2.11 -3.47 31.25
C ARG A 411 0.80 -3.00 31.86
N MET A 412 0.27 -1.84 31.48
CA MET A 412 -1.04 -1.36 31.92
C MET A 412 -2.17 -2.29 31.49
N GLN A 413 -2.10 -2.83 30.26
CA GLN A 413 -3.06 -3.83 29.77
C GLN A 413 -2.99 -5.14 30.57
N ALA A 414 -1.84 -5.50 31.15
CA ALA A 414 -1.67 -6.71 31.94
C ALA A 414 -1.83 -6.52 33.47
N GLN A 415 -1.89 -5.28 33.98
CA GLN A 415 -1.79 -4.96 35.42
C GLN A 415 -2.77 -5.72 36.33
N ALA A 416 -4.01 -5.98 35.91
CA ALA A 416 -4.98 -6.68 36.76
C ALA A 416 -4.96 -8.21 36.61
N SER A 417 -4.06 -8.76 35.79
CA SER A 417 -3.85 -10.20 35.67
C SER A 417 -2.90 -10.69 36.77
N VAL A 418 -2.26 -9.77 37.46
CA VAL A 418 -1.38 -10.01 38.60
C VAL A 418 -2.15 -9.71 39.88
N GLU A 419 -2.64 -10.76 40.55
CA GLU A 419 -3.33 -10.65 41.84
C GLU A 419 -2.46 -9.89 42.87
N GLY A 420 -3.05 -8.91 43.55
CA GLY A 420 -2.39 -8.12 44.59
C GLY A 420 -1.47 -6.99 44.11
N ALA A 421 -1.30 -6.79 42.79
CA ALA A 421 -0.50 -5.68 42.29
C ALA A 421 -1.28 -4.35 42.28
N PRO A 422 -0.70 -3.24 42.80
CA PRO A 422 -1.35 -1.94 42.74
C PRO A 422 -1.58 -1.51 41.28
N GLN A 423 -2.78 -1.01 40.97
CA GLN A 423 -3.11 -0.43 39.67
C GLN A 423 -2.42 0.93 39.58
N LEU A 424 -1.29 0.98 38.87
CA LEU A 424 -0.51 2.20 38.75
C LEU A 424 -0.93 2.98 37.51
N SER A 425 -1.04 4.30 37.66
CA SER A 425 -1.16 5.23 36.53
C SER A 425 0.06 5.12 35.60
N MET A 426 -0.08 5.67 34.38
CA MET A 426 1.01 5.70 33.39
C MET A 426 2.32 6.25 33.98
N GLY A 427 2.26 7.39 34.67
CA GLY A 427 3.42 8.02 35.32
C GLY A 427 3.96 7.21 36.51
N GLY A 428 3.09 6.60 37.30
CA GLY A 428 3.50 5.72 38.40
C GLY A 428 4.23 4.47 37.91
N LEU A 429 3.76 3.89 36.80
CA LEU A 429 4.38 2.74 36.17
C LEU A 429 5.74 3.10 35.54
N PHE A 430 5.83 4.24 34.85
CA PHE A 430 7.10 4.75 34.31
C PHE A 430 8.14 4.93 35.42
N ARG A 431 7.80 5.66 36.49
CA ARG A 431 8.69 5.87 37.64
C ARG A 431 9.11 4.55 38.28
N LYS A 432 8.19 3.60 38.46
CA LYS A 432 8.49 2.29 39.03
C LYS A 432 9.45 1.48 38.16
N ILE A 433 9.31 1.53 36.83
CA ILE A 433 10.21 0.84 35.91
C ILE A 433 11.60 1.45 35.99
N VAL A 434 11.71 2.78 35.86
CA VAL A 434 13.01 3.46 35.89
C VAL A 434 13.71 3.25 37.24
N ALA A 435 12.97 3.31 38.35
CA ALA A 435 13.54 3.11 39.69
C ALA A 435 13.96 1.66 39.99
N LYS A 436 13.25 0.65 39.46
CA LYS A 436 13.55 -0.78 39.77
C LYS A 436 14.38 -1.50 38.71
N GLU A 437 14.22 -1.13 37.44
CA GLU A 437 14.78 -1.83 36.28
C GLU A 437 15.75 -0.94 35.48
N GLY A 438 15.88 0.34 35.85
CA GLY A 438 16.67 1.33 35.11
C GLY A 438 15.99 1.80 33.83
N PHE A 439 16.63 2.74 33.14
CA PHE A 439 16.12 3.31 31.88
C PHE A 439 15.98 2.24 30.78
N PHE A 440 16.96 1.34 30.64
CA PHE A 440 16.91 0.24 29.68
C PHE A 440 15.81 -0.80 29.99
N GLY A 441 15.25 -0.79 31.20
CA GLY A 441 14.05 -1.57 31.54
C GLY A 441 12.86 -1.22 30.64
N LEU A 442 12.80 0.02 30.13
CA LEU A 442 11.75 0.48 29.19
C LEU A 442 11.80 -0.22 27.83
N TYR A 443 12.92 -0.87 27.49
CA TYR A 443 13.17 -1.53 26.21
C TYR A 443 13.02 -3.06 26.27
N ARG A 444 12.49 -3.61 27.36
CA ARG A 444 12.30 -5.06 27.50
C ARG A 444 11.39 -5.63 26.43
N GLY A 445 11.77 -6.79 25.89
CA GLY A 445 11.05 -7.47 24.80
C GLY A 445 11.35 -6.94 23.40
N ILE A 446 12.31 -6.01 23.24
CA ILE A 446 12.64 -5.47 21.92
C ILE A 446 13.32 -6.50 21.01
N ALA A 447 14.14 -7.40 21.59
CA ALA A 447 14.81 -8.46 20.83
C ALA A 447 13.81 -9.41 20.12
N PRO A 448 12.82 -10.03 20.80
CA PRO A 448 11.83 -10.85 20.11
C PRO A 448 10.94 -10.03 19.14
N ASN A 449 10.77 -8.72 19.38
CA ASN A 449 10.10 -7.84 18.43
C ASN A 449 10.86 -7.75 17.11
N PHE A 450 12.17 -7.48 17.13
CA PHE A 450 12.99 -7.44 15.91
C PHE A 450 13.12 -8.80 15.23
N LEU A 451 13.31 -9.87 16.01
CA LEU A 451 13.41 -11.23 15.48
C LEU A 451 12.14 -11.66 14.72
N LYS A 452 10.99 -11.11 15.10
CA LYS A 452 9.71 -11.37 14.44
C LYS A 452 9.57 -10.65 13.08
N VAL A 453 10.17 -9.48 12.89
CA VAL A 453 9.88 -8.62 11.73
C VAL A 453 10.16 -9.34 10.41
N LEU A 454 11.36 -9.89 10.25
CA LEU A 454 11.75 -10.56 9.00
C LEU A 454 10.86 -11.76 8.67
N PRO A 455 10.64 -12.75 9.57
CA PRO A 455 9.70 -13.85 9.30
C PRO A 455 8.28 -13.37 9.01
N ALA A 456 7.79 -12.34 9.71
CA ALA A 456 6.44 -11.83 9.49
C ALA A 456 6.26 -11.30 8.06
N VAL A 457 7.22 -10.50 7.58
CA VAL A 457 7.21 -9.93 6.23
C VAL A 457 7.36 -11.04 5.18
N SER A 458 8.33 -11.94 5.33
CA SER A 458 8.57 -13.02 4.37
C SER A 458 7.37 -13.96 4.23
N ILE A 459 6.77 -14.39 5.35
CA ILE A 459 5.58 -15.26 5.32
C ILE A 459 4.41 -14.53 4.68
N SER A 460 4.18 -13.26 5.03
CA SER A 460 3.08 -12.49 4.47
C SER A 460 3.23 -12.34 2.96
N TYR A 461 4.44 -12.03 2.47
CA TYR A 461 4.72 -11.89 1.05
C TYR A 461 4.46 -13.19 0.29
N VAL A 462 5.07 -14.31 0.72
CA VAL A 462 4.90 -15.61 0.06
C VAL A 462 3.44 -16.06 0.03
N VAL A 463 2.71 -15.89 1.15
CA VAL A 463 1.30 -16.26 1.22
C VAL A 463 0.46 -15.34 0.34
N TYR A 464 0.75 -14.04 0.30
CA TYR A 464 0.04 -13.10 -0.54
C TYR A 464 0.20 -13.45 -2.03
N GLU A 465 1.44 -13.66 -2.49
CA GLU A 465 1.73 -14.07 -3.88
C GLU A 465 1.01 -15.38 -4.24
N LYS A 466 1.05 -16.40 -3.37
CA LYS A 466 0.33 -17.66 -3.63
C LYS A 466 -1.17 -17.52 -3.63
N MET A 467 -1.73 -16.66 -2.77
CA MET A 467 -3.16 -16.36 -2.79
C MET A 467 -3.55 -15.60 -4.06
N LYS A 468 -2.70 -14.69 -4.54
CA LYS A 468 -2.93 -13.98 -5.81
C LYS A 468 -2.97 -14.95 -7.00
N GLU A 469 -1.96 -15.82 -7.11
CA GLU A 469 -1.91 -16.89 -8.12
C GLU A 469 -3.18 -17.76 -8.10
N GLN A 470 -3.63 -18.19 -6.92
CA GLN A 470 -4.81 -19.06 -6.78
C GLN A 470 -6.13 -18.34 -7.06
N LEU A 471 -6.25 -17.07 -6.67
CA LEU A 471 -7.46 -16.26 -6.86
C LEU A 471 -7.53 -15.62 -8.26
N ARG A 472 -6.48 -15.81 -9.08
CA ARG A 472 -6.29 -15.24 -10.41
C ARG A 472 -6.43 -13.71 -10.40
N ILE A 473 -5.65 -13.06 -9.53
CA ILE A 473 -5.55 -11.59 -9.37
C ILE A 473 -4.10 -11.12 -9.34
#